data_AF-A0A9P4PL35-F1
#
_entry.id   AF-A0A9P4PL35-F1
#
_cell.length_a   1.000
_cell.length_b   1.000
_cell.length_c   1.000
_cell.angle_alpha   90.00
_cell.angle_beta   90.00
_cell.angle_gamma   90.00
#
_symmetry.space_group_name_H-M   'P 1'
#
loop_
_entity.id
_entity.type
_entity.pdbx_description
1 polymer ?
#
loop_
_entity_poly.entity_id
_entity_poly.type
_entity_poly.pdbx_seq_one_letter_code
_entity_poly.pdbx_strand_id
1 'polypeptide(L)'
;MRCKVGVCPLDMAIITYQPNFAGNTIYGVCFIILLFMQLFFGIRKKTWTYMTAVCLGIFGEIVGYGGRLMLNNNPFDMNNFLIYLVPLTVAPALLTGGIYLCLSRVIVTVGADYSRIKPKMYTYIFIGCDLLSLILQSIGGAIASMANTTSSRDLGVHIMIAGLISQIISMIIFFALWGDFALRVRKAKSTGNLTGQAPLYESLRADPSFRWFQWTLFVATLLIFIRSVYRVAELWDGFQSHLANDEVTFMIFEGPLIIIALMMMTAFHPGRIFDDLWIPAGKGYRFFKHGDTGPTDKIELIERNY
;
A
#
# COMPACT_ATOMS: atom_id res chain seq x y z
N MET A 1 -11.38 38.86 -5.99
CA MET A 1 -10.26 38.71 -6.95
C MET A 1 -9.63 37.35 -6.74
N ARG A 2 -9.42 36.55 -7.79
CA ARG A 2 -8.72 35.26 -7.65
C ARG A 2 -7.22 35.54 -7.50
N CYS A 3 -6.63 35.27 -6.33
CA CYS A 3 -5.18 35.37 -6.13
C CYS A 3 -4.43 34.50 -7.14
N LYS A 4 -3.29 34.98 -7.61
CA LYS A 4 -2.38 34.28 -8.52
C LYS A 4 -0.94 34.46 -8.04
N VAL A 5 -0.09 33.50 -8.40
CA VAL A 5 1.36 33.56 -8.17
C VAL A 5 1.91 34.85 -8.78
N GLY A 6 2.62 35.65 -7.99
CA GLY A 6 3.17 36.95 -8.39
C GLY A 6 2.27 38.17 -8.13
N VAL A 7 1.01 37.99 -7.72
CA VAL A 7 0.09 39.09 -7.37
C VAL A 7 -0.25 39.10 -5.88
N CYS A 8 -0.36 37.93 -5.27
CA CYS A 8 -0.58 37.76 -3.85
C CYS A 8 0.67 37.12 -3.19
N PRO A 9 1.06 37.54 -2.00
CA PRO A 9 2.11 36.86 -1.24
C PRO A 9 1.68 35.39 -0.95
N LEU A 10 2.68 34.50 -0.96
CA LEU A 10 2.51 33.04 -0.86
C LEU A 10 2.11 32.59 0.56
N ASP A 11 2.22 33.47 1.55
CA ASP A 11 1.71 33.29 2.92
C ASP A 11 0.19 33.15 2.99
N MET A 12 -0.55 33.68 1.99
CA MET A 12 -1.99 33.53 1.86
C MET A 12 -2.42 32.23 1.15
N ALA A 13 -1.47 31.45 0.62
CA ALA A 13 -1.76 30.15 0.02
C ALA A 13 -1.86 29.05 1.09
N ILE A 14 -2.48 27.92 0.74
CA ILE A 14 -2.63 26.76 1.65
C ILE A 14 -1.27 26.11 1.93
N ILE A 15 -0.37 26.16 0.94
CA ILE A 15 1.03 25.77 1.03
C ILE A 15 1.86 27.02 0.66
N THR A 16 2.85 27.36 1.48
CA THR A 16 3.61 28.63 1.36
C THR A 16 4.75 28.58 0.34
N TYR A 17 4.91 27.46 -0.38
CA TYR A 17 5.88 27.29 -1.44
C TYR A 17 5.22 26.90 -2.77
N GLN A 18 5.92 27.14 -3.87
CA GLN A 18 5.50 26.72 -5.21
C GLN A 18 6.11 25.35 -5.53
N PRO A 19 5.31 24.28 -5.73
CA PRO A 19 5.84 22.94 -5.97
C PRO A 19 6.77 22.85 -7.18
N ASN A 20 7.89 22.14 -7.06
CA ASN A 20 8.87 21.93 -8.12
C ASN A 20 8.27 21.18 -9.32
N PHE A 21 8.14 21.86 -10.45
CA PHE A 21 7.54 21.28 -11.64
C PHE A 21 8.29 20.04 -12.16
N ALA A 22 9.62 20.11 -12.26
CA ALA A 22 10.45 19.04 -12.81
C ALA A 22 10.40 17.78 -11.94
N GLY A 23 10.58 17.93 -10.62
CA GLY A 23 10.55 16.82 -9.68
C GLY A 23 9.22 16.08 -9.64
N ASN A 24 8.11 16.82 -9.55
CA ASN A 24 6.77 16.23 -9.54
C ASN A 24 6.43 15.56 -10.88
N THR A 25 6.93 16.10 -12.01
CA THR A 25 6.77 15.47 -13.32
C THR A 25 7.53 14.15 -13.41
N ILE A 26 8.79 14.10 -12.94
CA ILE A 26 9.59 12.88 -12.94
C ILE A 26 8.90 11.78 -12.13
N TYR A 27 8.40 12.10 -10.93
CA TYR A 27 7.66 11.14 -10.11
C TYR A 27 6.39 10.65 -10.82
N GLY A 28 5.60 11.55 -11.39
CA GLY A 28 4.42 11.19 -12.19
C GLY A 28 4.75 10.22 -13.33
N VAL A 29 5.82 10.47 -14.09
CA VAL A 29 6.27 9.58 -15.18
C VAL A 29 6.69 8.22 -14.64
N CYS A 30 7.43 8.16 -13.53
CA CYS A 30 7.80 6.90 -12.89
C CYS A 30 6.57 6.07 -12.49
N PHE A 31 5.55 6.68 -11.89
CA PHE A 31 4.31 6.00 -11.55
C PHE A 31 3.55 5.49 -12.78
N ILE A 32 3.51 6.26 -13.87
CA ILE A 32 2.90 5.83 -15.13
C ILE A 32 3.60 4.58 -15.69
N ILE A 33 4.94 4.58 -15.71
CA ILE A 33 5.72 3.43 -16.18
C ILE A 33 5.42 2.20 -15.30
N LEU A 34 5.42 2.38 -13.97
CA LEU A 34 5.12 1.31 -13.01
C LEU A 34 3.68 0.79 -13.16
N LEU A 35 2.71 1.65 -13.46
CA LEU A 35 1.33 1.26 -13.73
C LEU A 35 1.25 0.32 -14.93
N PHE A 36 1.90 0.68 -16.04
CA PHE A 36 1.93 -0.17 -17.24
C PHE A 36 2.63 -1.50 -17.00
N MET A 37 3.74 -1.52 -16.27
CA MET A 37 4.42 -2.76 -15.90
C MET A 37 3.53 -3.65 -15.03
N GLN A 38 2.81 -3.07 -14.06
CA GLN A 38 1.90 -3.82 -13.19
C GLN A 38 0.67 -4.35 -13.93
N LEU A 39 0.10 -3.57 -14.86
CA LEU A 39 -0.97 -4.03 -15.73
C LEU A 39 -0.51 -5.18 -16.61
N PHE A 40 0.67 -5.08 -17.23
CA PHE A 40 1.23 -6.13 -18.07
C PHE A 40 1.41 -7.45 -17.31
N PHE A 41 2.04 -7.42 -16.13
CA PHE A 41 2.22 -8.63 -15.33
C PHE A 41 0.90 -9.14 -14.73
N GLY A 42 0.04 -8.25 -14.26
CA GLY A 42 -1.23 -8.58 -13.64
C GLY A 42 -2.21 -9.27 -14.59
N ILE A 43 -2.32 -8.76 -15.83
CA ILE A 43 -3.17 -9.35 -16.88
C ILE A 43 -2.59 -10.69 -17.33
N ARG A 44 -1.29 -10.74 -17.64
CA ARG A 44 -0.64 -11.97 -18.14
C ARG A 44 -0.71 -13.12 -17.13
N LYS A 45 -0.55 -12.82 -15.84
CA LYS A 45 -0.53 -13.82 -14.76
C LYS A 45 -1.86 -13.94 -14.01
N LYS A 46 -2.94 -13.31 -14.52
CA LYS A 46 -4.32 -13.38 -14.00
C LYS A 46 -4.41 -13.09 -12.48
N THR A 47 -3.59 -12.20 -11.95
CA THR A 47 -3.58 -11.84 -10.51
C THR A 47 -4.59 -10.74 -10.19
N TRP A 48 -5.85 -10.90 -10.62
CA TRP A 48 -6.87 -9.85 -10.65
C TRP A 48 -7.01 -9.04 -9.36
N THR A 49 -7.12 -9.70 -8.19
CA THR A 49 -7.35 -8.97 -6.92
C THR A 49 -6.15 -8.14 -6.48
N TYR A 50 -4.93 -8.65 -6.69
CA TYR A 50 -3.70 -7.90 -6.42
C TYR A 50 -3.52 -6.76 -7.43
N MET A 51 -3.75 -7.06 -8.72
CA MET A 51 -3.65 -6.09 -9.79
C MET A 51 -4.58 -4.90 -9.57
N THR A 52 -5.85 -5.13 -9.25
CA THR A 52 -6.81 -4.05 -9.00
C THR A 52 -6.38 -3.16 -7.85
N ALA A 53 -5.99 -3.74 -6.70
CA ALA A 53 -5.55 -2.96 -5.55
C ALA A 53 -4.31 -2.11 -5.85
N VAL A 54 -3.27 -2.72 -6.45
CA VAL A 54 -2.03 -2.02 -6.75
C VAL A 54 -2.22 -0.98 -7.86
N CYS A 55 -2.96 -1.28 -8.93
CA CYS A 55 -3.20 -0.34 -10.01
C CYS A 55 -4.03 0.87 -9.56
N LEU A 56 -5.04 0.66 -8.70
CA LEU A 56 -5.80 1.77 -8.12
C LEU A 56 -4.91 2.64 -7.19
N GLY A 57 -4.01 2.02 -6.43
CA GLY A 57 -3.02 2.73 -5.63
C GLY A 57 -2.09 3.60 -6.49
N ILE A 58 -1.50 3.02 -7.55
CA ILE A 58 -0.62 3.76 -8.48
C ILE A 58 -1.39 4.87 -9.20
N PHE A 59 -2.64 4.61 -9.61
CA PHE A 59 -3.48 5.64 -10.21
C PHE A 59 -3.72 6.81 -9.26
N GLY A 60 -3.95 6.54 -7.97
CA GLY A 60 -4.04 7.57 -6.93
C GLY A 60 -2.77 8.42 -6.83
N GLU A 61 -1.58 7.81 -6.88
CA GLU A 61 -0.31 8.56 -6.92
C GLU A 61 -0.24 9.48 -8.14
N ILE A 62 -0.57 8.97 -9.35
CA ILE A 62 -0.54 9.76 -10.59
C ILE A 62 -1.46 10.99 -10.49
N VAL A 63 -2.69 10.81 -10.01
CA VAL A 63 -3.64 11.92 -9.82
C VAL A 63 -3.12 12.91 -8.77
N GLY A 64 -2.55 12.41 -7.68
CA GLY A 64 -1.98 13.23 -6.62
C GLY A 64 -0.82 14.12 -7.10
N TYR A 65 0.11 13.56 -7.87
CA TYR A 65 1.19 14.32 -8.50
C TYR A 65 0.68 15.26 -9.59
N GLY A 66 -0.39 14.89 -10.31
CA GLY A 66 -1.13 15.80 -11.18
C GLY A 66 -1.67 17.03 -10.42
N GLY A 67 -2.24 16.81 -9.24
CA GLY A 67 -2.66 17.88 -8.32
C GLY A 67 -1.52 18.81 -7.92
N ARG A 68 -0.31 18.27 -7.66
CA ARG A 68 0.89 19.11 -7.38
C ARG A 68 1.31 19.96 -8.58
N LEU A 69 1.23 19.43 -9.80
CA LEU A 69 1.49 20.22 -11.01
C LEU A 69 0.46 21.35 -11.17
N MET A 70 -0.80 21.12 -10.80
CA MET A 70 -1.84 22.17 -10.79
C MET A 70 -1.59 23.21 -9.68
N LEU A 71 -1.11 22.78 -8.51
CA LEU A 71 -0.70 23.67 -7.40
C LEU A 71 0.49 24.56 -7.78
N ASN A 72 1.44 24.08 -8.60
CA ASN A 72 2.51 24.93 -9.13
C ASN A 72 1.96 26.15 -9.89
N ASN A 73 0.87 25.98 -10.64
CA ASN A 73 0.24 27.07 -11.39
C ASN A 73 -0.65 27.96 -10.49
N ASN A 74 -1.40 27.35 -9.58
CA ASN A 74 -2.30 28.07 -8.68
C ASN A 74 -2.37 27.42 -7.29
N PRO A 75 -1.52 27.86 -6.34
CA PRO A 75 -1.45 27.31 -4.98
C PRO A 75 -2.59 27.82 -4.07
N PHE A 76 -3.38 28.79 -4.53
CA PHE A 76 -4.52 29.35 -3.79
C PHE A 76 -5.83 28.58 -4.01
N ASP A 77 -5.84 27.63 -4.95
CA ASP A 77 -7.04 26.87 -5.28
C ASP A 77 -7.19 25.64 -4.36
N MET A 78 -8.23 25.66 -3.52
CA MET A 78 -8.57 24.55 -2.63
C MET A 78 -8.83 23.24 -3.40
N ASN A 79 -9.36 23.32 -4.62
CA ASN A 79 -9.61 22.11 -5.42
C ASN A 79 -8.29 21.44 -5.82
N ASN A 80 -7.28 22.23 -6.21
CA ASN A 80 -5.96 21.70 -6.53
C ASN A 80 -5.31 21.06 -5.30
N PHE A 81 -5.50 21.67 -4.13
CA PHE A 81 -5.03 21.12 -2.87
C PHE A 81 -5.70 19.77 -2.54
N LEU A 82 -7.01 19.65 -2.73
CA LEU A 82 -7.74 18.40 -2.51
C LEU A 82 -7.36 17.31 -3.51
N ILE A 83 -7.18 17.65 -4.80
CA ILE A 83 -6.72 16.73 -5.85
C ILE A 83 -5.31 16.20 -5.54
N TYR A 84 -4.48 16.99 -4.88
CA TYR A 84 -3.19 16.54 -4.36
C TYR A 84 -3.35 15.65 -3.13
N LEU A 85 -4.01 16.15 -2.09
CA LEU A 85 -4.01 15.57 -0.75
C LEU A 85 -4.76 14.24 -0.68
N VAL A 86 -5.95 14.15 -1.27
CA VAL A 86 -6.82 12.97 -1.12
C VAL A 86 -6.24 11.75 -1.83
N PRO A 87 -5.86 11.81 -3.12
CA PRO A 87 -5.33 10.64 -3.82
C PRO A 87 -4.00 10.14 -3.26
N LEU A 88 -3.09 11.04 -2.86
CA LEU A 88 -1.83 10.65 -2.20
C LEU A 88 -2.06 9.98 -0.85
N THR A 89 -3.11 10.36 -0.13
CA THR A 89 -3.47 9.72 1.13
C THR A 89 -4.10 8.33 0.91
N VAL A 90 -4.95 8.18 -0.11
CA VAL A 90 -5.64 6.91 -0.41
C VAL A 90 -4.71 5.87 -1.04
N ALA A 91 -3.77 6.31 -1.88
CA ALA A 91 -2.90 5.43 -2.65
C ALA A 91 -2.11 4.41 -1.80
N PRO A 92 -1.38 4.81 -0.74
CA PRO A 92 -0.64 3.88 0.12
C PRO A 92 -1.49 2.79 0.75
N ALA A 93 -2.71 3.13 1.18
CA ALA A 93 -3.63 2.17 1.80
C ALA A 93 -4.09 1.08 0.80
N LEU A 94 -4.23 1.44 -0.47
CA LEU A 94 -4.51 0.47 -1.54
C LEU A 94 -3.29 -0.42 -1.83
N LEU A 95 -2.09 0.17 -1.80
CA LEU A 95 -0.84 -0.58 -1.95
C LEU A 95 -0.61 -1.56 -0.80
N THR A 96 -0.85 -1.16 0.45
CA THR A 96 -0.80 -2.06 1.62
C THR A 96 -1.84 -3.17 1.52
N GLY A 97 -3.04 -2.87 1.01
CA GLY A 97 -4.05 -3.90 0.68
C GLY A 97 -3.50 -4.99 -0.26
N GLY A 98 -2.75 -4.60 -1.29
CA GLY A 98 -2.02 -5.53 -2.17
C GLY A 98 -0.99 -6.38 -1.43
N ILE A 99 -0.22 -5.77 -0.52
CA ILE A 99 0.76 -6.47 0.32
C ILE A 99 0.06 -7.47 1.26
N TYR A 100 -1.07 -7.10 1.88
CA TYR A 100 -1.84 -7.99 2.76
C TYR A 100 -2.36 -9.22 2.02
N LEU A 101 -2.77 -9.07 0.76
CA LEU A 101 -3.15 -10.17 -0.12
C LEU A 101 -1.97 -11.11 -0.41
N CYS A 102 -0.78 -10.56 -0.63
CA CYS A 102 0.44 -11.34 -0.83
C CYS A 102 0.86 -12.07 0.45
N LEU A 103 0.86 -11.40 1.61
CA LEU A 103 1.23 -12.02 2.88
C LEU A 103 0.30 -13.18 3.24
N SER A 104 -1.02 -13.02 3.05
CA SER A 104 -1.98 -14.10 3.26
C SER A 104 -1.61 -15.38 2.52
N ARG A 105 -1.15 -15.24 1.27
CA ARG A 105 -0.70 -16.37 0.44
C ARG A 105 0.65 -16.91 0.88
N VAL A 106 1.61 -16.04 1.24
CA VAL A 106 2.88 -16.47 1.84
C VAL A 106 2.65 -17.32 3.08
N ILE A 107 1.72 -16.93 3.95
CA ILE A 107 1.39 -17.70 5.16
C ILE A 107 0.83 -19.08 4.79
N VAL A 108 -0.05 -19.17 3.79
CA VAL A 108 -0.58 -20.45 3.29
C VAL A 108 0.53 -21.34 2.71
N THR A 109 1.46 -20.75 1.98
CA THR A 109 2.59 -21.45 1.35
C THR A 109 3.62 -21.93 2.35
N VAL A 110 3.94 -21.13 3.38
CA VAL A 110 4.97 -21.45 4.38
C VAL A 110 4.44 -22.40 5.45
N GLY A 111 3.19 -22.23 5.89
CA GLY A 111 2.54 -23.07 6.90
C GLY A 111 1.51 -22.27 7.70
N ALA A 112 0.23 -22.46 7.37
CA ALA A 112 -0.87 -21.73 8.02
C ALA A 112 -1.03 -22.06 9.51
N ASP A 113 -0.60 -23.24 9.94
CA ASP A 113 -0.71 -23.72 11.32
C ASP A 113 0.17 -22.93 12.31
N TYR A 114 1.22 -22.28 11.82
CA TYR A 114 2.10 -21.44 12.63
C TYR A 114 1.60 -19.98 12.76
N SER A 115 0.54 -19.62 12.04
CA SER A 115 -0.08 -18.30 12.10
C SER A 115 -1.13 -18.24 13.20
N ARG A 116 -1.10 -17.20 14.04
CA ARG A 116 -2.08 -17.01 15.13
C ARG A 116 -3.50 -16.79 14.61
N ILE A 117 -3.60 -16.13 13.46
CA ILE A 117 -4.87 -15.78 12.84
C ILE A 117 -4.98 -16.52 11.50
N LYS A 118 -6.20 -16.82 11.07
CA LYS A 118 -6.43 -17.40 9.74
C LYS A 118 -5.89 -16.45 8.66
N PRO A 119 -5.17 -16.94 7.64
CA PRO A 119 -4.52 -16.09 6.65
C PRO A 119 -5.45 -15.07 5.96
N LYS A 120 -6.70 -15.45 5.68
CA LYS A 120 -7.69 -14.55 5.05
C LYS A 120 -8.17 -13.43 5.98
N MET A 121 -8.17 -13.67 7.29
CA MET A 121 -8.62 -12.68 8.26
C MET A 121 -7.62 -11.53 8.40
N TYR A 122 -6.31 -11.76 8.17
CA TYR A 122 -5.33 -10.68 8.06
C TYR A 122 -5.80 -9.66 7.03
N THR A 123 -6.03 -10.13 5.79
CA THR A 123 -6.45 -9.24 4.71
C THR A 123 -7.74 -8.50 5.03
N TYR A 124 -8.77 -9.16 5.57
CA TYR A 124 -10.04 -8.48 5.86
C TYR A 124 -9.96 -7.49 7.02
N ILE A 125 -9.28 -7.85 8.12
CA ILE A 125 -9.17 -6.97 9.29
C ILE A 125 -8.36 -5.73 8.93
N PHE A 126 -7.17 -5.90 8.33
CA PHE A 126 -6.28 -4.78 8.05
C PHE A 126 -6.81 -3.86 6.93
N ILE A 127 -7.41 -4.42 5.86
CA ILE A 127 -8.09 -3.58 4.86
C ILE A 127 -9.29 -2.85 5.47
N GLY A 128 -10.04 -3.50 6.39
CA GLY A 128 -11.16 -2.86 7.08
C GLY A 128 -10.73 -1.71 7.98
N CYS A 129 -9.63 -1.90 8.74
CA CYS A 129 -9.02 -0.84 9.54
C CYS A 129 -8.55 0.33 8.65
N ASP A 130 -7.82 0.03 7.56
CA ASP A 130 -7.33 1.05 6.64
C ASP A 130 -8.50 1.81 5.97
N LEU A 131 -9.58 1.11 5.59
CA LEU A 131 -10.79 1.75 5.05
C LEU A 131 -11.45 2.69 6.06
N LEU A 132 -11.57 2.28 7.32
CA LEU A 132 -12.10 3.14 8.38
C LEU A 132 -11.22 4.39 8.55
N SER A 133 -9.89 4.22 8.56
CA SER A 133 -8.93 5.31 8.61
C SER A 133 -9.09 6.27 7.42
N LEU A 134 -9.30 5.76 6.21
CA LEU A 134 -9.54 6.57 5.00
C LEU A 134 -10.86 7.34 5.06
N ILE A 135 -11.91 6.74 5.63
CA ILE A 135 -13.20 7.43 5.84
C ILE A 135 -13.02 8.61 6.79
N LEU A 136 -12.33 8.40 7.93
CA LEU A 136 -12.02 9.48 8.88
C LEU A 136 -11.21 10.59 8.21
N GLN A 137 -10.19 10.24 7.43
CA GLN A 137 -9.37 11.20 6.69
C GLN A 137 -10.17 11.99 5.65
N SER A 138 -11.07 11.32 4.93
CA SER A 138 -11.91 11.96 3.91
C SER A 138 -12.91 12.93 4.55
N ILE A 139 -13.53 12.54 5.66
CA ILE A 139 -14.45 13.40 6.42
C ILE A 139 -13.70 14.59 7.03
N GLY A 140 -12.56 14.34 7.68
CA GLY A 140 -11.73 15.39 8.27
C GLY A 140 -11.22 16.38 7.23
N GLY A 141 -10.73 15.89 6.09
CA GLY A 141 -10.29 16.71 4.96
C GLY A 141 -11.43 17.54 4.36
N ALA A 142 -12.62 16.95 4.18
CA ALA A 142 -13.79 17.67 3.71
C ALA A 142 -14.19 18.81 4.66
N ILE A 143 -14.30 18.52 5.97
CA ILE A 143 -14.62 19.52 7.00
C ILE A 143 -13.57 20.64 7.00
N ALA A 144 -12.27 20.29 6.95
CA ALA A 144 -11.19 21.26 6.94
C ALA A 144 -11.25 22.19 5.71
N SER A 145 -11.63 21.65 4.54
CA SER A 145 -11.72 22.41 3.29
C SER A 145 -12.93 23.35 3.21
N MET A 146 -14.04 22.99 3.87
CA MET A 146 -15.30 23.75 3.87
C MET A 146 -15.43 24.70 5.08
N ALA A 147 -14.44 24.72 5.96
CA ALA A 147 -14.49 25.50 7.19
C ALA A 147 -14.36 27.01 6.96
N ASN A 148 -15.33 27.77 7.47
CA ASN A 148 -15.32 29.24 7.46
C ASN A 148 -14.68 29.84 8.74
N THR A 149 -14.48 29.03 9.77
CA THR A 149 -13.85 29.44 11.04
C THR A 149 -12.60 28.60 11.30
N THR A 150 -11.64 29.17 12.04
CA THR A 150 -10.41 28.44 12.43
C THR A 150 -10.75 27.19 13.25
N SER A 151 -11.70 27.28 14.18
CA SER A 151 -12.12 26.14 15.00
C SER A 151 -12.67 24.95 14.19
N SER A 152 -13.47 25.22 13.14
CA SER A 152 -13.97 24.15 12.26
C SER A 152 -12.87 23.55 11.40
N ARG A 153 -11.87 24.35 11.00
CA ARG A 153 -10.70 23.86 10.25
C ARG A 153 -9.86 22.93 11.12
N ASP A 154 -9.55 23.36 12.35
CA ASP A 154 -8.75 22.59 13.31
C ASP A 154 -9.45 21.26 13.65
N LEU A 155 -10.77 21.29 13.83
CA LEU A 155 -11.56 20.07 14.02
C LEU A 155 -11.39 19.09 12.85
N GLY A 156 -11.49 19.58 11.60
CA GLY A 156 -11.30 18.76 10.41
C GLY A 156 -9.89 18.16 10.33
N VAL A 157 -8.86 18.97 10.62
CA VAL A 157 -7.46 18.52 10.68
C VAL A 157 -7.27 17.44 11.76
N HIS A 158 -7.81 17.63 12.96
CA HIS A 158 -7.72 16.63 14.04
C HIS A 158 -8.41 15.31 13.68
N ILE A 159 -9.58 15.36 13.03
CA ILE A 159 -10.26 14.15 12.54
C ILE A 159 -9.40 13.42 11.49
N MET A 160 -8.76 14.17 10.59
CA MET A 160 -7.86 13.61 9.60
C MET A 160 -6.62 12.96 10.23
N ILE A 161 -5.98 13.64 11.19
CA ILE A 161 -4.85 13.09 11.96
C ILE A 161 -5.27 11.82 12.71
N ALA A 162 -6.46 11.79 13.31
CA ALA A 162 -6.97 10.60 14.00
C ALA A 162 -7.07 9.39 13.07
N GLY A 163 -7.52 9.60 11.83
CA GLY A 163 -7.53 8.57 10.80
C GLY A 163 -6.13 8.07 10.45
N LEU A 164 -5.16 8.97 10.24
CA LEU A 164 -3.76 8.61 9.97
C LEU A 164 -3.12 7.83 11.13
N ILE A 165 -3.35 8.25 12.37
CA ILE A 165 -2.85 7.54 13.57
C ILE A 165 -3.46 6.15 13.66
N SER A 166 -4.76 6.01 13.40
CA SER A 166 -5.42 4.71 13.37
C SER A 166 -4.79 3.77 12.34
N GLN A 167 -4.40 4.30 11.17
CA GLN A 167 -3.70 3.54 10.13
C GLN A 167 -2.30 3.11 10.57
N ILE A 168 -1.54 3.98 11.23
CA ILE A 168 -0.21 3.63 11.78
C ILE A 168 -0.34 2.52 12.84
N ILE A 169 -1.31 2.62 13.76
CA ILE A 169 -1.56 1.59 14.77
C ILE A 169 -1.89 0.25 14.11
N SER A 170 -2.74 0.26 13.08
CA SER A 170 -3.07 -0.91 12.24
C SER A 170 -1.80 -1.55 11.66
N MET A 171 -0.90 -0.75 11.07
CA MET A 171 0.37 -1.23 10.50
C MET A 171 1.34 -1.76 11.54
N ILE A 172 1.42 -1.16 12.73
CA ILE A 172 2.27 -1.66 13.84
C ILE A 172 1.81 -3.05 14.28
N ILE A 173 0.50 -3.24 14.46
CA ILE A 173 -0.08 -4.54 14.82
C ILE A 173 0.20 -5.55 13.70
N PHE A 174 0.08 -5.14 12.43
CA PHE A 174 0.42 -5.97 11.29
C PHE A 174 1.88 -6.45 11.32
N PHE A 175 2.84 -5.53 11.56
CA PHE A 175 4.25 -5.88 11.71
C PHE A 175 4.51 -6.83 12.87
N ALA A 176 3.87 -6.60 14.02
CA ALA A 176 4.01 -7.47 15.19
C ALA A 176 3.53 -8.90 14.89
N LEU A 177 2.39 -9.05 14.21
CA LEU A 177 1.86 -10.36 13.84
C LEU A 177 2.71 -11.04 12.76
N TRP A 178 3.21 -10.30 11.78
CA TRP A 178 4.12 -10.84 10.77
C TRP A 178 5.44 -11.28 11.42
N GLY A 179 6.01 -10.48 12.33
CA GLY A 179 7.18 -10.82 13.11
C GLY A 179 6.99 -12.09 13.95
N ASP A 180 5.87 -12.21 14.65
CA ASP A 180 5.51 -13.42 15.43
C ASP A 180 5.40 -14.65 14.52
N PHE A 181 4.77 -14.52 13.35
CA PHE A 181 4.72 -15.59 12.35
C PHE A 181 6.12 -16.01 11.88
N ALA A 182 6.97 -15.05 11.52
CA ALA A 182 8.34 -15.31 11.04
C ALA A 182 9.19 -16.01 12.12
N LEU A 183 9.09 -15.58 13.38
CA LEU A 183 9.80 -16.19 14.51
C LEU A 183 9.32 -17.61 14.79
N ARG A 184 8.00 -17.87 14.75
CA ARG A 184 7.43 -19.21 14.93
C ARG A 184 7.89 -20.18 13.86
N VAL A 185 7.87 -19.75 12.60
CA VAL A 185 8.37 -20.56 11.47
C VAL A 185 9.87 -20.84 11.63
N ARG A 186 10.67 -19.83 11.99
CA ARG A 186 12.12 -20.00 12.20
C ARG A 186 12.40 -20.97 13.35
N LYS A 187 11.67 -20.86 14.47
CA LYS A 187 11.80 -21.76 15.62
C LYS A 187 11.44 -23.20 15.22
N ALA A 188 10.29 -23.40 14.57
CA ALA A 188 9.85 -24.72 14.12
C ALA A 188 10.82 -25.37 13.12
N LYS A 189 11.39 -24.57 12.22
CA LYS A 189 12.44 -25.01 11.29
C LYS A 189 13.71 -25.41 12.02
N SER A 190 14.13 -24.64 13.02
CA SER A 190 15.33 -24.92 13.82
C SER A 190 15.20 -26.18 14.69
N THR A 191 13.98 -26.51 15.14
CA THR A 191 13.70 -27.72 15.92
C THR A 191 13.38 -28.94 15.08
N GLY A 192 13.45 -28.86 13.73
CA GLY A 192 13.14 -29.97 12.82
C GLY A 192 11.66 -30.37 12.76
N ASN A 193 10.78 -29.70 13.50
CA ASN A 193 9.37 -30.03 13.66
C ASN A 193 8.46 -29.18 12.75
N LEU A 194 8.91 -28.87 11.53
CA LEU A 194 8.14 -28.09 10.58
C LEU A 194 7.06 -28.97 9.92
N THR A 195 6.00 -29.25 10.67
CA THR A 195 4.86 -30.09 10.28
C THR A 195 3.74 -29.24 9.66
N GLY A 196 2.87 -29.84 8.83
CA GLY A 196 1.70 -29.14 8.26
C GLY A 196 1.95 -28.34 6.98
N GLN A 197 3.08 -28.54 6.30
CA GLN A 197 3.36 -27.90 5.02
C GLN A 197 2.74 -28.69 3.86
N ALA A 198 1.94 -28.05 3.02
CA ALA A 198 1.37 -28.74 1.86
C ALA A 198 2.47 -29.05 0.82
N PRO A 199 2.53 -30.29 0.30
CA PRO A 199 3.56 -30.73 -0.65
C PRO A 199 3.50 -29.94 -1.97
N LEU A 200 2.32 -29.43 -2.34
CA LEU A 200 2.10 -28.60 -3.53
C LEU A 200 3.03 -27.37 -3.61
N TYR A 201 3.47 -26.83 -2.47
CA TYR A 201 4.32 -25.64 -2.41
C TYR A 201 5.79 -25.95 -2.14
N GLU A 202 6.21 -27.20 -2.21
CA GLU A 202 7.60 -27.60 -1.90
C GLU A 202 8.61 -26.99 -2.88
N SER A 203 8.32 -27.08 -4.18
CA SER A 203 9.14 -26.46 -5.25
C SER A 203 9.24 -24.95 -5.08
N LEU A 204 8.12 -24.29 -4.76
CA LEU A 204 8.07 -22.83 -4.54
C LEU A 204 8.88 -22.41 -3.29
N ARG A 205 8.85 -23.21 -2.22
CA ARG A 205 9.62 -22.93 -1.00
C ARG A 205 11.12 -23.17 -1.17
N ALA A 206 11.49 -24.07 -2.07
CA ALA A 206 12.88 -24.32 -2.41
C ALA A 206 13.48 -23.21 -3.29
N ASP A 207 12.65 -22.53 -4.09
CA ASP A 207 13.08 -21.45 -4.97
C ASP A 207 13.63 -20.25 -4.17
N PRO A 208 14.88 -19.81 -4.41
CA PRO A 208 15.44 -18.61 -3.77
C PRO A 208 14.62 -17.34 -4.05
N SER A 209 13.93 -17.26 -5.19
CA SER A 209 13.08 -16.13 -5.58
C SER A 209 11.92 -15.91 -4.60
N PHE A 210 11.41 -16.98 -3.97
CA PHE A 210 10.38 -16.88 -2.95
C PHE A 210 10.86 -16.20 -1.66
N ARG A 211 12.15 -16.37 -1.30
CA ARG A 211 12.74 -15.65 -0.16
C ARG A 211 12.89 -14.17 -0.47
N TRP A 212 13.36 -13.83 -1.67
CA TRP A 212 13.46 -12.44 -2.12
C TRP A 212 12.09 -11.74 -2.21
N PHE A 213 11.05 -12.48 -2.60
CA PHE A 213 9.68 -12.00 -2.57
C PHE A 213 9.23 -11.59 -1.16
N GLN A 214 9.50 -12.42 -0.14
CA GLN A 214 9.15 -12.09 1.24
C GLN A 214 9.90 -10.85 1.75
N TRP A 215 11.20 -10.74 1.45
CA TRP A 215 11.99 -9.55 1.77
C TRP A 215 11.47 -8.30 1.07
N THR A 216 11.09 -8.44 -0.19
CA THR A 216 10.48 -7.35 -0.97
C THR A 216 9.20 -6.85 -0.34
N LEU A 217 8.29 -7.75 0.06
CA LEU A 217 7.07 -7.36 0.76
C LEU A 217 7.41 -6.63 2.07
N PHE A 218 8.38 -7.13 2.84
CA PHE A 218 8.73 -6.54 4.14
C PHE A 218 9.29 -5.13 3.98
N VAL A 219 10.22 -4.95 3.04
CA VAL A 219 10.80 -3.63 2.74
C VAL A 219 9.74 -2.69 2.18
N ALA A 220 8.87 -3.14 1.27
CA ALA A 220 7.77 -2.33 0.74
C ALA A 220 6.82 -1.86 1.85
N THR A 221 6.43 -2.75 2.78
CA THR A 221 5.61 -2.35 3.94
C THR A 221 6.34 -1.34 4.82
N LEU A 222 7.65 -1.51 5.03
CA LEU A 222 8.45 -0.61 5.85
C LEU A 222 8.52 0.79 5.22
N LEU A 223 8.73 0.88 3.92
CA LEU A 223 8.76 2.16 3.19
C LEU A 223 7.39 2.87 3.27
N ILE A 224 6.29 2.14 3.09
CA ILE A 224 4.94 2.71 3.24
C ILE A 224 4.69 3.14 4.69
N PHE A 225 5.19 2.39 5.67
CA PHE A 225 5.05 2.76 7.09
C PHE A 225 5.81 4.04 7.44
N ILE A 226 7.05 4.19 6.98
CA ILE A 226 7.84 5.42 7.16
C ILE A 226 7.09 6.61 6.56
N ARG A 227 6.51 6.44 5.37
CA ARG A 227 5.65 7.45 4.74
C ARG A 227 4.42 7.79 5.59
N SER A 228 3.71 6.79 6.11
CA SER A 228 2.54 7.03 6.99
C SER A 228 2.92 7.81 8.26
N VAL A 229 4.08 7.53 8.87
CA VAL A 229 4.61 8.29 10.01
C VAL A 229 4.93 9.73 9.63
N TYR A 230 5.60 9.93 8.49
CA TYR A 230 5.87 11.26 7.95
C TYR A 230 4.57 12.05 7.74
N ARG A 231 3.53 11.42 7.19
CA ARG A 231 2.24 12.08 6.93
C ARG A 231 1.53 12.56 8.19
N VAL A 232 1.65 11.81 9.29
CA VAL A 232 1.16 12.28 10.61
C VAL A 232 1.97 13.47 11.09
N ALA A 233 3.30 13.40 11.01
CA ALA A 233 4.18 14.49 11.43
C ALA A 233 3.96 15.77 10.60
N GLU A 234 3.75 15.63 9.30
CA GLU A 234 3.45 16.74 8.37
C GLU A 234 2.17 17.47 8.77
N LEU A 235 1.12 16.73 9.12
CA LEU A 235 -0.20 17.29 9.41
C LEU A 235 -0.42 17.59 10.90
N TRP A 236 0.54 17.29 11.78
CA TRP A 236 0.39 17.41 13.24
C TRP A 236 0.03 18.84 13.69
N ASP A 237 0.72 19.84 13.16
CA ASP A 237 0.43 21.27 13.39
C ASP A 237 -0.49 21.87 12.30
N GLY A 238 -1.18 21.00 11.54
CA GLY A 238 -2.02 21.38 10.41
C GLY A 238 -1.24 21.79 9.16
N PHE A 239 -1.94 22.44 8.22
CA PHE A 239 -1.39 22.75 6.89
C PHE A 239 -0.32 23.86 6.88
N GLN A 240 -0.21 24.64 7.97
CA GLN A 240 0.83 25.66 8.13
C GLN A 240 2.04 25.17 8.94
N SER A 241 2.15 23.87 9.20
CA SER A 241 3.31 23.30 9.89
C SER A 241 4.61 23.54 9.12
N HIS A 242 5.74 23.55 9.83
CA HIS A 242 7.05 23.70 9.20
C HIS A 242 7.34 22.56 8.21
N LEU A 243 6.94 21.32 8.56
CA LEU A 243 7.11 20.15 7.69
C LEU A 243 6.21 20.19 6.45
N ALA A 244 4.95 20.63 6.57
CA ALA A 244 4.04 20.74 5.43
C ALA A 244 4.52 21.77 4.40
N ASN A 245 5.34 22.74 4.84
CA ASN A 245 5.90 23.80 4.02
C ASN A 245 7.37 23.58 3.65
N ASP A 246 7.93 22.39 3.94
CA ASP A 246 9.24 21.98 3.48
C ASP A 246 9.12 21.02 2.28
N GLU A 247 9.29 21.57 1.08
CA GLU A 247 9.23 20.79 -0.16
C GLU A 247 10.28 19.68 -0.22
N VAL A 248 11.49 19.91 0.30
CA VAL A 248 12.59 18.95 0.17
C VAL A 248 12.26 17.69 0.96
N THR A 249 11.77 17.85 2.18
CA THR A 249 11.33 16.72 3.02
C THR A 249 10.15 15.99 2.38
N PHE A 250 9.15 16.71 1.85
CA PHE A 250 8.05 16.09 1.10
C PHE A 250 8.57 15.26 -0.09
N MET A 251 9.45 15.84 -0.90
CA MET A 251 9.99 15.19 -2.10
C MET A 251 10.82 13.94 -1.81
N ILE A 252 11.37 13.79 -0.60
CA ILE A 252 12.14 12.61 -0.18
C ILE A 252 11.23 11.53 0.40
N PHE A 253 10.33 11.90 1.31
CA PHE A 253 9.55 10.95 2.11
C PHE A 253 8.24 10.49 1.44
N GLU A 254 7.77 11.16 0.40
CA GLU A 254 6.54 10.76 -0.30
C GLU A 254 6.84 9.95 -1.56
N GLY A 255 7.28 10.61 -2.64
CA GLY A 255 7.45 9.98 -3.96
C GLY A 255 8.45 8.82 -3.98
N PRO A 256 9.72 9.04 -3.60
CA PRO A 256 10.76 8.03 -3.66
C PRO A 256 10.44 6.77 -2.85
N LEU A 257 9.89 6.90 -1.65
CA LEU A 257 9.56 5.74 -0.81
C LEU A 257 8.56 4.82 -1.51
N ILE A 258 7.51 5.38 -2.12
CA ILE A 258 6.52 4.57 -2.84
C ILE A 258 7.04 4.07 -4.18
N ILE A 259 7.80 4.87 -4.92
CA ILE A 259 8.42 4.44 -6.18
C ILE A 259 9.34 3.25 -5.91
N ILE A 260 10.16 3.28 -4.86
CA ILE A 260 11.03 2.16 -4.47
C ILE A 260 10.19 0.95 -4.07
N ALA A 261 9.16 1.13 -3.21
CA ALA A 261 8.28 0.03 -2.81
C ALA A 261 7.62 -0.66 -4.02
N LEU A 262 7.09 0.13 -4.96
CA LEU A 262 6.46 -0.36 -6.18
C LEU A 262 7.44 -1.01 -7.14
N MET A 263 8.65 -0.45 -7.32
CA MET A 263 9.70 -1.06 -8.12
C MET A 263 10.04 -2.45 -7.60
N MET A 264 10.20 -2.60 -6.28
CA MET A 264 10.47 -3.90 -5.67
C MET A 264 9.30 -4.86 -5.88
N MET A 265 8.06 -4.42 -5.58
CA MET A 265 6.85 -5.22 -5.79
C MET A 265 6.64 -5.63 -7.26
N THR A 266 7.11 -4.82 -8.21
CA THR A 266 7.05 -5.09 -9.65
C THR A 266 8.16 -6.06 -10.09
N ALA A 267 9.37 -5.90 -9.58
CA ALA A 267 10.49 -6.79 -9.86
C ALA A 267 10.21 -8.22 -9.38
N PHE A 268 9.70 -8.37 -8.15
CA PHE A 268 9.27 -9.64 -7.59
C PHE A 268 7.74 -9.76 -7.62
N HIS A 269 7.16 -9.62 -8.81
CA HIS A 269 5.71 -9.68 -8.98
C HIS A 269 5.14 -11.03 -8.51
N PRO A 270 4.07 -11.06 -7.70
CA PRO A 270 3.52 -12.30 -7.15
C PRO A 270 3.11 -13.30 -8.25
N GLY A 271 2.58 -12.82 -9.37
CA GLY A 271 2.22 -13.66 -10.51
C GLY A 271 3.41 -14.33 -11.21
N ARG A 272 4.64 -13.82 -11.06
CA ARG A 272 5.85 -14.48 -11.59
C ARG A 272 6.38 -15.54 -10.63
N ILE A 273 6.27 -15.28 -9.32
CA ILE A 273 6.78 -16.16 -8.28
C ILE A 273 5.83 -17.33 -8.01
N PHE A 274 4.53 -17.06 -7.88
CA PHE A 274 3.55 -18.09 -7.59
C PHE A 274 3.04 -18.81 -8.84
N ASP A 275 3.07 -18.15 -10.00
CA ASP A 275 2.49 -18.65 -11.26
C ASP A 275 1.12 -19.33 -11.05
N ASP A 276 0.96 -20.61 -11.41
CA ASP A 276 -0.26 -21.39 -11.24
C ASP A 276 -0.69 -21.60 -9.78
N LEU A 277 0.23 -21.42 -8.82
CA LEU A 277 -0.02 -21.57 -7.39
C LEU A 277 -0.68 -20.32 -6.76
N TRP A 278 -0.83 -19.22 -7.50
CA TRP A 278 -1.44 -17.99 -6.99
C TRP A 278 -2.92 -18.16 -6.62
N ILE A 279 -3.68 -18.87 -7.46
CA ILE A 279 -5.12 -19.11 -7.28
C ILE A 279 -5.35 -20.11 -6.13
N PRO A 280 -4.68 -21.29 -6.08
CA PRO A 280 -4.76 -22.21 -4.95
C PRO A 280 -4.41 -21.54 -3.61
N ALA A 281 -3.35 -20.73 -3.55
CA ALA A 281 -2.95 -20.04 -2.33
C ALA A 281 -4.03 -19.06 -1.85
N GLY A 282 -4.76 -18.42 -2.76
CA GLY A 282 -5.87 -17.51 -2.44
C GLY A 282 -7.13 -18.21 -1.91
N LYS A 283 -7.40 -19.46 -2.30
CA LYS A 283 -8.55 -20.23 -1.81
C LYS A 283 -8.38 -20.68 -0.35
N GLY A 284 -7.14 -20.73 0.15
CA GLY A 284 -6.81 -20.98 1.55
C GLY A 284 -6.94 -22.45 1.98
N TYR A 285 -6.58 -22.73 3.23
CA TYR A 285 -6.37 -24.08 3.78
C TYR A 285 -7.57 -25.05 3.69
N ARG A 286 -8.83 -24.55 3.68
CA ARG A 286 -10.03 -25.43 3.62
C ARG A 286 -10.13 -26.27 2.34
N PHE A 287 -9.55 -25.84 1.23
CA PHE A 287 -9.53 -26.63 0.00
C PHE A 287 -8.73 -27.94 0.16
N PHE A 288 -7.79 -27.98 1.10
CA PHE A 288 -6.91 -29.13 1.32
C PHE A 288 -7.44 -30.14 2.34
N LYS A 289 -8.43 -29.76 3.17
CA LYS A 289 -9.03 -30.67 4.18
C LYS A 289 -10.26 -31.43 3.65
N HIS A 290 -10.70 -31.17 2.42
CA HIS A 290 -11.98 -31.66 1.88
C HIS A 290 -11.91 -32.18 0.43
N GLY A 291 -10.76 -32.66 -0.03
CA GLY A 291 -10.62 -33.17 -1.41
C GLY A 291 -9.56 -34.25 -1.53
N ASP A 292 -10.03 -35.47 -1.26
CA ASP A 292 -9.69 -36.81 -1.77
C ASP A 292 -8.41 -37.05 -2.59
N THR A 293 -7.82 -38.21 -2.27
CA THR A 293 -6.96 -39.13 -3.05
C THR A 293 -5.95 -38.54 -4.05
N GLY A 294 -4.66 -38.76 -3.76
CA GLY A 294 -3.65 -39.02 -4.78
C GLY A 294 -2.96 -37.80 -5.42
N PRO A 295 -1.62 -37.84 -5.63
CA PRO A 295 -0.91 -36.84 -6.45
C PRO A 295 -1.24 -36.92 -7.95
N THR A 296 -1.76 -38.06 -8.42
CA THR A 296 -1.93 -38.40 -9.84
C THR A 296 -3.14 -37.72 -10.49
N ASP A 297 -4.27 -37.57 -9.79
CA ASP A 297 -5.51 -37.06 -10.40
C ASP A 297 -5.50 -35.52 -10.61
N LYS A 298 -4.63 -34.80 -9.90
CA LYS A 298 -4.56 -33.32 -9.98
C LYS A 298 -3.74 -32.82 -11.17
N ILE A 299 -2.85 -33.64 -11.72
CA ILE A 299 -2.10 -33.31 -12.94
C ILE A 299 -3.03 -33.44 -14.15
N GLU A 300 -3.87 -34.48 -14.21
CA GLU A 300 -4.85 -34.65 -15.30
C GLU A 300 -5.95 -33.57 -15.32
N LEU A 301 -6.39 -33.06 -14.16
CA LEU A 301 -7.42 -32.00 -14.11
C LEU A 301 -6.92 -30.63 -14.58
N ILE A 302 -5.61 -30.39 -14.55
CA ILE A 302 -4.99 -29.17 -15.08
C ILE A 302 -4.79 -29.27 -16.59
N GLU A 303 -4.42 -30.44 -17.12
CA GLU A 303 -4.30 -30.65 -18.57
C GLU A 303 -5.64 -30.66 -19.31
N ARG A 304 -6.74 -31.05 -18.64
CA ARG A 304 -8.07 -31.14 -19.29
C ARG A 304 -8.81 -29.81 -19.43
N ASN A 305 -8.27 -28.71 -18.87
CA ASN A 305 -8.89 -27.38 -18.89
C ASN A 305 -8.05 -26.31 -19.61
N TYR A 306 -7.06 -26.74 -20.41
CA TYR A 306 -6.39 -25.90 -21.40
C TYR A 306 -6.86 -26.26 -22.81
#